data_AF-J9FVK0-F1
#
_entry.id   AF-J9FVK0-F1
#
_cell.length_a   1.000
_cell.length_b   1.000
_cell.length_c   1.000
_cell.angle_alpha   90.00
_cell.angle_beta   90.00
_cell.angle_gamma   90.00
#
_symmetry.space_group_name_H-M   'P 1'
#
loop_
_entity.id
_entity.type
_entity.pdbx_description
1 polymer ?
#
loop_
_entity_poly.entity_id
_entity_poly.type
_entity_poly.pdbx_seq_one_letter_code
_entity_poly.pdbx_strand_id
1 'polypeptide(L)'
;MLSEKFSAAVAMRYIYSDLSGHYDNETSPGSAFAADIALYYNTYVMMGQRECQLSWGLNINNIGSKISYGDDYSHFIPTNLRLGLSYMIPINEYNRIAFSADINKLLVPSMPLKGADEDDNEYQERLEKDYYNKSSIGGIFTSFGDSERGFKGEMEEINFGIGMEYVYNEKFTLRAGYHHESKMQGNRKYATVGAGFRMNVLAIDAGYVIATSPSNPLDQTLRVSLAFDFDGIRDLIGRRRR
;
A
#
# COMPACT_ATOMS: atom_id res chain seq x y z
N MET A 1 15.71 6.20 -14.24
CA MET A 1 16.08 7.00 -13.05
C MET A 1 16.29 8.43 -13.52
N LEU A 2 15.86 9.44 -12.75
CA LEU A 2 16.03 10.86 -13.09
C LEU A 2 17.43 11.37 -12.72
N SER A 3 18.06 10.72 -11.74
CA SER A 3 19.47 10.88 -11.35
C SER A 3 20.00 9.51 -10.93
N GLU A 4 21.30 9.37 -10.69
CA GLU A 4 21.93 8.14 -10.20
C GLU A 4 21.30 7.63 -8.89
N LYS A 5 20.78 8.56 -8.07
CA LYS A 5 20.20 8.26 -6.76
C LYS A 5 18.69 8.43 -6.70
N PHE A 6 18.07 9.09 -7.67
CA PHE A 6 16.67 9.50 -7.59
C PHE A 6 15.86 9.01 -8.79
N SER A 7 14.68 8.48 -8.52
CA SER A 7 13.71 8.04 -9.51
C SER A 7 12.33 8.55 -9.17
N ALA A 8 11.58 8.92 -10.19
CA ALA A 8 10.16 9.20 -10.07
C ALA A 8 9.39 8.35 -11.09
N ALA A 9 8.15 8.03 -10.76
CA ALA A 9 7.23 7.32 -11.63
C ALA A 9 5.84 7.94 -11.52
N VAL A 10 5.14 7.97 -12.64
CA VAL A 10 3.72 8.31 -12.70
C VAL A 10 3.02 7.11 -13.33
N ALA A 11 1.93 6.65 -12.71
CA ALA A 11 1.09 5.59 -13.25
C ALA A 11 -0.35 6.08 -13.39
N MET A 12 -1.07 5.56 -14.37
CA MET A 12 -2.50 5.80 -14.53
C MET A 12 -3.24 4.47 -14.37
N ARG A 13 -4.40 4.52 -13.72
CA ARG A 13 -5.26 3.37 -13.44
C ARG A 13 -6.67 3.67 -13.87
N TYR A 14 -7.27 2.71 -14.56
CA TYR A 14 -8.71 2.60 -14.69
C TYR A 14 -9.19 1.56 -13.70
N ILE A 15 -10.11 1.97 -12.82
CA ILE A 15 -10.71 1.12 -11.79
C ILE A 15 -12.12 0.81 -12.25
N TYR A 16 -12.42 -0.48 -12.35
CA TYR A 16 -13.76 -0.98 -12.61
C TYR A 16 -14.15 -1.89 -11.45
N SER A 17 -15.34 -1.66 -10.90
CA SER A 17 -15.85 -2.39 -9.75
C SER A 17 -17.29 -2.77 -10.00
N ASP A 18 -17.57 -4.07 -9.95
CA ASP A 18 -18.91 -4.60 -10.03
C ASP A 18 -19.25 -5.26 -8.68
N LEU A 19 -20.09 -4.58 -7.91
CA LEU A 19 -20.57 -5.02 -6.59
C LEU A 19 -21.94 -5.71 -6.68
N SER A 20 -22.52 -5.89 -7.87
CA SER A 20 -23.88 -6.39 -8.08
C SER A 20 -24.08 -7.89 -7.76
N GLY A 21 -23.20 -8.47 -6.93
CA GLY A 21 -23.23 -9.85 -6.48
C GLY A 21 -24.49 -10.18 -5.65
N HIS A 22 -25.59 -10.46 -6.36
CA HIS A 22 -26.76 -11.21 -5.93
C HIS A 22 -27.77 -10.57 -4.96
N TYR A 23 -27.85 -9.25 -4.80
CA TYR A 23 -28.77 -8.66 -3.81
C TYR A 23 -29.75 -7.56 -4.24
N ASP A 24 -29.62 -6.86 -5.38
CA ASP A 24 -30.70 -6.01 -5.90
C ASP A 24 -30.44 -5.49 -7.33
N ASN A 25 -31.51 -5.17 -8.07
CA ASN A 25 -31.45 -4.65 -9.44
C ASN A 25 -31.04 -3.16 -9.53
N GLU A 26 -30.75 -2.50 -8.40
CA GLU A 26 -30.46 -1.06 -8.34
C GLU A 26 -28.97 -0.71 -8.31
N THR A 27 -28.08 -1.70 -8.10
CA THR A 27 -26.63 -1.46 -8.12
C THR A 27 -26.06 -1.64 -9.52
N SER A 28 -25.43 -0.60 -10.05
CA SER A 28 -24.74 -0.62 -11.33
C SER A 28 -23.21 -0.67 -11.15
N PRO A 29 -22.45 -1.23 -12.11
CA PRO A 29 -21.00 -1.22 -12.03
C PRO A 29 -20.43 0.20 -12.01
N GLY A 30 -19.53 0.45 -11.07
CA GLY A 30 -18.84 1.72 -10.93
C GLY A 30 -17.52 1.74 -11.69
N SER A 31 -17.14 2.93 -12.18
CA SER A 31 -15.81 3.14 -12.75
C SER A 31 -15.17 4.43 -12.26
N ALA A 32 -13.84 4.44 -12.17
CA ALA A 32 -13.06 5.59 -11.77
C ALA A 32 -11.69 5.61 -12.48
N PHE A 33 -11.13 6.81 -12.60
CA PHE A 33 -9.77 7.01 -13.07
C PHE A 33 -8.90 7.51 -11.92
N ALA A 34 -7.69 6.98 -11.83
CA ALA A 34 -6.73 7.37 -10.80
C ALA A 34 -5.33 7.53 -11.39
N ALA A 35 -4.53 8.36 -10.75
CA ALA A 35 -3.11 8.54 -11.02
C ALA A 35 -2.31 8.28 -9.73
N ASP A 36 -1.12 7.70 -9.91
CA ASP A 36 -0.16 7.50 -8.83
C ASP A 36 1.08 8.34 -9.12
N ILE A 37 1.68 8.88 -8.06
CA ILE A 37 2.97 9.56 -8.11
C ILE A 37 3.89 8.89 -7.09
N ALA A 38 4.97 8.30 -7.57
CA ALA A 38 5.97 7.63 -6.74
C ALA A 38 7.33 8.29 -6.91
N LEU A 39 8.03 8.48 -5.79
CA LEU A 39 9.40 8.95 -5.68
C LEU A 39 10.22 7.89 -4.95
N TYR A 40 11.43 7.66 -5.41
CA TYR A 40 12.36 6.71 -4.82
C TYR A 40 13.76 7.29 -4.82
N TYR A 41 14.42 7.23 -3.67
CA TYR A 41 15.79 7.68 -3.49
C TYR A 41 16.64 6.56 -2.89
N ASN A 42 17.82 6.35 -3.45
CA ASN A 42 18.76 5.31 -3.07
C ASN A 42 20.17 5.90 -2.93
N THR A 43 20.83 5.65 -1.82
CA THR A 43 22.22 6.02 -1.60
C THR A 43 22.98 4.93 -0.86
N TYR A 44 24.27 4.84 -1.13
CA TYR A 44 25.19 4.01 -0.37
C TYR A 44 25.82 4.83 0.75
N VAL A 45 25.94 4.22 1.93
CA VAL A 45 26.53 4.80 3.14
C VAL A 45 27.56 3.83 3.67
N MET A 46 28.74 4.34 4.02
CA MET A 46 29.79 3.53 4.63
C MET A 46 29.49 3.28 6.11
N MET A 47 29.35 2.02 6.50
CA MET A 47 29.30 1.59 7.89
C MET A 47 30.55 0.77 8.21
N GLY A 48 31.58 1.44 8.72
CA GLY A 48 32.90 0.84 8.91
C GLY A 48 33.55 0.50 7.56
N GLN A 49 33.77 -0.79 7.29
CA GLN A 49 34.32 -1.28 6.02
C GLN A 49 33.26 -1.81 5.05
N ARG A 50 31.97 -1.63 5.34
CA ARG A 50 30.87 -2.14 4.52
C ARG A 50 30.08 -1.01 3.89
N GLU A 51 29.82 -1.12 2.59
CA GLU A 51 28.89 -0.26 1.87
C GLU A 51 27.46 -0.74 2.11
N CYS A 52 26.72 -0.03 2.95
CA CYS A 52 25.32 -0.31 3.22
C CYS A 52 24.43 0.53 2.30
N GLN A 53 23.34 -0.05 1.82
CA GLN A 53 22.39 0.66 0.97
C GLN A 53 21.27 1.23 1.84
N LEU A 54 21.10 2.55 1.81
CA LEU A 54 19.97 3.25 2.41
C LEU A 54 19.04 3.71 1.30
N SER A 55 17.75 3.41 1.43
CA SER A 55 16.74 3.80 0.46
C SER A 55 15.51 4.32 1.16
N TRP A 56 14.88 5.34 0.58
CA TRP A 56 13.58 5.82 1.02
C TRP A 56 12.68 6.04 -0.18
N GLY A 57 11.38 5.92 0.04
CA GLY A 57 10.38 6.09 -1.00
C GLY A 57 9.17 6.83 -0.47
N LEU A 58 8.53 7.58 -1.36
CA LEU A 58 7.26 8.23 -1.12
C LEU A 58 6.32 7.85 -2.27
N ASN A 59 5.10 7.44 -1.96
CA ASN A 59 4.10 7.11 -2.95
C ASN A 59 2.76 7.71 -2.53
N ILE A 60 2.15 8.48 -3.43
CA ILE A 60 0.76 8.87 -3.32
C ILE A 60 0.02 8.15 -4.44
N ASN A 61 -0.83 7.19 -4.07
CA ASN A 61 -1.57 6.39 -5.04
C ASN A 61 -3.07 6.71 -5.02
N ASN A 62 -3.74 6.32 -6.09
CA ASN A 62 -5.18 6.49 -6.31
C ASN A 62 -5.67 7.95 -6.24
N ILE A 63 -4.88 8.92 -6.70
CA ILE A 63 -5.34 10.31 -6.84
C ILE A 63 -6.27 10.37 -8.05
N GLY A 64 -7.57 10.54 -7.85
CA GLY A 64 -8.50 10.38 -8.97
C GLY A 64 -9.94 10.78 -8.74
N SER A 65 -10.81 10.37 -9.66
CA SER A 65 -12.26 10.61 -9.58
C SER A 65 -12.89 9.82 -8.44
N LYS A 66 -14.07 10.28 -7.99
CA LYS A 66 -14.94 9.45 -7.16
C LYS A 66 -15.55 8.32 -8.00
N ILE A 67 -16.02 7.27 -7.33
CA ILE A 67 -16.74 6.15 -7.92
C ILE A 67 -18.21 6.19 -7.46
N SER A 68 -19.16 6.03 -8.38
CA SER A 68 -20.59 5.84 -8.08
C SER A 68 -21.03 4.48 -8.61
N TYR A 69 -21.96 3.84 -7.89
CA TYR A 69 -22.52 2.53 -8.22
C TYR A 69 -23.99 2.63 -8.66
N GLY A 70 -24.42 3.77 -9.20
CA GLY A 70 -25.82 4.00 -9.61
C GLY A 70 -26.65 4.77 -8.59
N ASP A 71 -26.08 5.03 -7.41
CA ASP A 71 -26.67 5.88 -6.38
C ASP A 71 -26.47 7.38 -6.68
N ASP A 72 -27.26 8.23 -6.03
CA ASP A 72 -27.16 9.69 -6.09
C ASP A 72 -25.81 10.23 -5.55
N TYR A 73 -25.09 9.40 -4.79
CA TYR A 73 -23.83 9.76 -4.16
C TYR A 73 -22.62 9.10 -4.83
N SER A 74 -21.52 9.86 -4.88
CA SER A 74 -20.21 9.37 -5.32
C SER A 74 -19.27 9.21 -4.13
N HIS A 75 -18.56 8.09 -4.09
CA HIS A 75 -17.64 7.73 -3.01
C HIS A 75 -16.17 7.98 -3.39
N PHE A 76 -15.36 8.37 -2.42
CA PHE A 76 -13.93 8.55 -2.63
C PHE A 76 -13.25 7.20 -2.87
N ILE A 77 -12.39 7.15 -3.89
CA ILE A 77 -11.43 6.04 -4.03
C ILE A 77 -10.36 6.14 -2.93
N PRO A 78 -9.77 5.02 -2.49
CA PRO A 78 -8.84 5.01 -1.37
C PRO A 78 -7.50 5.62 -1.77
N THR A 79 -7.41 6.95 -1.75
CA THR A 79 -6.15 7.68 -1.90
C THR A 79 -5.24 7.37 -0.71
N ASN A 80 -4.00 7.00 -0.97
CA ASN A 80 -3.07 6.57 0.07
C ASN A 80 -1.73 7.28 -0.06
N LEU A 81 -1.22 7.80 1.05
CA LEU A 81 0.15 8.29 1.18
C LEU A 81 0.98 7.26 1.95
N ARG A 82 2.01 6.75 1.29
CA ARG A 82 2.98 5.82 1.87
C ARG A 82 4.38 6.40 1.84
N LEU A 83 5.04 6.40 2.99
CA LEU A 83 6.47 6.69 3.13
C LEU A 83 7.17 5.41 3.60
N GLY A 84 8.24 5.02 2.93
CA GLY A 84 9.02 3.84 3.29
C GLY A 84 10.50 4.18 3.45
N LEU A 85 11.16 3.51 4.39
CA LEU A 85 12.60 3.52 4.60
C LEU A 85 13.11 2.07 4.57
N SER A 86 14.25 1.83 3.93
CA SER A 86 14.91 0.53 3.89
C SER A 86 16.41 0.70 4.07
N TYR A 87 16.99 -0.15 4.91
CA TYR A 87 18.42 -0.19 5.16
C TYR A 87 18.93 -1.62 4.97
N MET A 88 19.79 -1.81 3.96
CA MET A 88 20.35 -3.10 3.59
C MET A 88 21.84 -3.15 3.90
N ILE A 89 22.23 -4.21 4.60
CA ILE A 89 23.57 -4.48 5.10
C ILE A 89 24.08 -5.74 4.39
N PRO A 90 25.08 -5.63 3.50
CA PRO A 90 25.79 -6.79 2.99
C PRO A 90 26.74 -7.33 4.06
N ILE A 91 26.50 -8.56 4.53
CA ILE A 91 27.36 -9.21 5.53
C ILE A 91 28.62 -9.76 4.85
N ASN A 92 28.43 -10.39 3.69
CA ASN A 92 29.46 -10.90 2.78
C ASN A 92 28.87 -11.03 1.36
N GLU A 93 29.64 -11.59 0.43
CA GLU A 93 29.25 -11.77 -0.98
C GLU A 93 27.95 -12.57 -1.19
N TYR A 94 27.59 -13.42 -0.23
CA TYR A 94 26.42 -14.30 -0.32
C TYR A 94 25.26 -13.87 0.58
N ASN A 95 25.52 -13.15 1.67
CA ASN A 95 24.56 -12.91 2.74
C ASN A 95 24.22 -11.43 2.83
N ARG A 96 22.94 -11.09 2.70
CA ARG A 96 22.43 -9.73 2.89
C ARG A 96 21.27 -9.74 3.88
N ILE A 97 21.25 -8.75 4.77
CA ILE A 97 20.09 -8.48 5.64
C ILE A 97 19.58 -7.08 5.31
N ALA A 98 18.27 -6.92 5.16
CA ALA A 98 17.62 -5.63 5.03
C ALA A 98 16.56 -5.45 6.12
N PHE A 99 16.49 -4.24 6.65
CA PHE A 99 15.42 -3.80 7.55
C PHE A 99 14.63 -2.72 6.83
N SER A 100 13.31 -2.81 6.91
CA SER A 100 12.42 -1.84 6.29
C SER A 100 11.36 -1.40 7.28
N ALA A 101 10.96 -0.13 7.17
CA ALA A 101 9.85 0.42 7.90
C ALA A 101 9.01 1.26 6.94
N ASP A 102 7.70 1.14 7.04
CA ASP A 102 6.76 1.93 6.25
C ASP A 102 5.71 2.57 7.15
N ILE A 103 5.30 3.76 6.75
CA ILE A 103 4.24 4.54 7.36
C ILE A 103 3.23 4.83 6.25
N ASN A 104 1.96 4.65 6.55
CA ASN A 104 0.88 4.75 5.60
C ASN A 104 -0.29 5.53 6.22
N LYS A 105 -0.78 6.56 5.53
CA LYS A 105 -2.01 7.29 5.88
C LYS A 105 -2.99 7.27 4.70
N LEU A 106 -4.27 7.07 5.00
CA LEU A 106 -5.34 7.26 4.03
C LEU A 106 -5.62 8.76 3.87
N LEU A 107 -5.64 9.23 2.63
CA LEU A 107 -5.91 10.62 2.26
C LEU A 107 -7.36 10.79 1.77
N VAL A 108 -8.27 10.22 2.55
CA VAL A 108 -9.72 10.26 2.30
C VAL A 108 -10.34 11.01 3.46
N PRO A 109 -11.27 11.94 3.21
CA PRO A 109 -11.84 12.71 4.30
C PRO A 109 -12.64 11.81 5.25
N SER A 110 -12.59 12.13 6.53
CA SER A 110 -13.40 11.49 7.56
C SER A 110 -14.87 11.84 7.36
N MET A 111 -15.76 10.84 7.51
CA MET A 111 -17.19 11.09 7.49
C MET A 111 -17.58 11.80 8.81
N PRO A 112 -18.28 12.95 8.76
CA PRO A 112 -18.68 13.65 9.97
C PRO A 112 -19.64 12.78 10.79
N LEU A 113 -19.42 12.70 12.10
CA LEU A 113 -20.34 12.10 13.06
C LEU A 113 -21.50 13.05 13.33
N LYS A 114 -22.64 12.48 13.69
CA LYS A 114 -23.81 13.26 14.09
C LYS A 114 -23.57 13.87 15.48
N GLY A 115 -23.79 15.18 15.60
CA GLY A 115 -23.70 15.87 16.89
C GLY A 115 -24.80 15.40 17.85
N ALA A 116 -24.52 15.42 19.16
CA ALA A 116 -25.49 14.97 20.17
C ALA A 116 -26.78 15.81 20.19
N ASP A 117 -26.69 17.08 19.78
CA ASP A 117 -27.79 18.06 19.76
C ASP A 117 -28.23 18.43 18.33
N GLU A 118 -27.79 17.68 17.32
CA GLU A 118 -28.05 17.98 15.91
C GLU A 118 -29.30 17.25 15.39
N ASP A 119 -30.16 17.97 14.66
CA ASP A 119 -31.32 17.36 13.99
C ASP A 119 -30.87 16.48 12.80
N ASP A 120 -31.68 15.48 12.43
CA ASP A 120 -31.37 14.61 11.29
C ASP A 120 -31.21 15.41 9.99
N ASN A 121 -32.00 16.47 9.78
CA ASN A 121 -31.91 17.27 8.56
C ASN A 121 -30.62 18.10 8.51
N GLU A 122 -30.21 18.68 9.64
CA GLU A 122 -28.98 19.46 9.76
C GLU A 122 -27.74 18.56 9.55
N TYR A 123 -27.80 17.33 10.06
CA TYR A 123 -26.75 16.33 9.84
C TYR A 123 -26.64 15.93 8.36
N GLN A 124 -27.76 15.70 7.67
CA GLN A 124 -27.74 15.36 6.25
C GLN A 124 -27.22 16.52 5.39
N GLU A 125 -27.61 17.75 5.69
CA GLU A 125 -27.09 18.93 4.99
C GLU A 125 -25.57 19.07 5.18
N ARG A 126 -25.07 18.83 6.40
CA ARG A 126 -23.63 18.83 6.67
C ARG A 126 -22.91 17.68 5.97
N LEU A 127 -23.48 16.48 5.98
CA LEU A 127 -22.90 15.31 5.32
C LEU A 127 -22.80 15.53 3.79
N GLU A 128 -23.83 16.10 3.19
CA GLU A 128 -23.82 16.41 1.76
C GLU A 128 -22.77 17.48 1.43
N LYS A 129 -22.73 18.56 2.21
CA LYS A 129 -21.80 19.68 2.00
C LYS A 129 -20.33 19.31 2.26
N ASP A 130 -20.06 18.67 3.40
CA ASP A 130 -18.70 18.47 3.90
C ASP A 130 -18.07 17.15 3.43
N TYR A 131 -18.87 16.17 2.98
CA TYR A 131 -18.39 14.87 2.51
C TYR A 131 -18.70 14.61 1.03
N TYR A 132 -19.98 14.58 0.63
CA TYR A 132 -20.36 14.15 -0.72
C TYR A 132 -20.04 15.20 -1.81
N ASN A 133 -20.31 16.47 -1.56
CA ASN A 133 -20.03 17.57 -2.50
C ASN A 133 -18.56 18.01 -2.53
N LYS A 134 -17.73 17.48 -1.62
CA LYS A 134 -16.29 17.77 -1.60
C LYS A 134 -15.58 17.09 -2.78
N SER A 135 -14.79 17.84 -3.54
CA SER A 135 -13.94 17.32 -4.64
C SER A 135 -12.98 16.22 -4.14
N SER A 136 -12.67 15.23 -4.99
CA SER A 136 -11.67 14.20 -4.68
C SER A 136 -10.31 14.76 -4.27
N ILE A 137 -9.86 15.82 -4.95
CA ILE A 137 -8.59 16.49 -4.66
C ILE A 137 -8.70 17.34 -3.40
N GLY A 138 -9.85 18.00 -3.19
CA GLY A 138 -10.11 18.74 -1.95
C GLY A 138 -10.09 17.82 -0.73
N GLY A 139 -10.67 16.61 -0.86
CA GLY A 139 -10.66 15.57 0.17
C GLY A 139 -9.26 15.20 0.66
N ILE A 140 -8.28 15.12 -0.26
CA ILE A 140 -6.88 14.82 0.07
C ILE A 140 -6.24 15.86 0.99
N PHE A 141 -6.51 17.14 0.75
CA PHE A 141 -5.94 18.20 1.58
C PHE A 141 -6.68 18.33 2.92
N THR A 142 -7.98 18.05 2.95
CA THR A 142 -8.78 18.09 4.17
C THR A 142 -8.46 16.93 5.13
N SER A 143 -8.11 15.74 4.61
CA SER A 143 -7.85 14.53 5.40
C SER A 143 -6.61 14.57 6.33
N PHE A 144 -5.95 15.72 6.45
CA PHE A 144 -4.83 15.91 7.39
C PHE A 144 -5.25 16.58 8.69
N GLY A 145 -6.49 17.04 8.80
CA GLY A 145 -6.98 17.74 9.99
C GLY A 145 -8.50 17.68 10.14
N ASP A 146 -9.13 16.62 9.64
CA ASP A 146 -10.57 16.43 9.70
C ASP A 146 -11.01 15.37 10.71
N SER A 147 -10.08 14.68 11.37
CA SER A 147 -10.43 13.79 12.47
C SER A 147 -11.03 14.61 13.62
N GLU A 148 -12.27 14.27 13.98
CA GLU A 148 -13.03 14.89 15.08
C GLU A 148 -12.36 14.73 16.45
N ARG A 149 -11.47 13.75 16.60
CA ARG A 149 -10.66 13.52 17.80
C ARG A 149 -9.36 14.35 17.79
N GLY A 150 -9.25 15.29 16.86
CA GLY A 150 -8.08 16.15 16.65
C GLY A 150 -6.83 15.36 16.26
N PHE A 151 -5.65 15.91 16.59
CA PHE A 151 -4.34 15.32 16.27
C PHE A 151 -4.16 13.88 16.74
N LYS A 152 -4.81 13.49 17.86
CA LYS A 152 -4.75 12.12 18.36
C LYS A 152 -5.46 11.14 17.43
N GLY A 153 -6.62 11.51 16.88
CA GLY A 153 -7.30 10.67 15.89
C GLY A 153 -6.54 10.62 14.56
N GLU A 154 -5.99 11.76 14.11
CA GLU A 154 -5.13 11.83 12.93
C GLU A 154 -3.91 10.91 13.00
N MET A 155 -3.29 10.80 14.19
CA MET A 155 -2.19 9.87 14.45
C MET A 155 -2.64 8.42 14.56
N GLU A 156 -3.88 8.17 15.02
CA GLU A 156 -4.49 6.84 15.06
C GLU A 156 -4.83 6.32 13.64
N GLU A 157 -4.99 7.19 12.65
CA GLU A 157 -5.16 6.83 11.23
C GLU A 157 -3.87 6.39 10.53
N ILE A 158 -2.72 6.64 11.17
CA ILE A 158 -1.43 6.27 10.62
C ILE A 158 -1.18 4.79 10.90
N ASN A 159 -1.05 4.04 9.82
CA ASN A 159 -0.63 2.65 9.82
C ASN A 159 0.88 2.57 9.72
N PHE A 160 1.49 1.61 10.39
CA PHE A 160 2.92 1.36 10.25
C PHE A 160 3.21 -0.12 10.03
N GLY A 161 4.25 -0.38 9.24
CA GLY A 161 4.80 -1.69 8.99
C GLY A 161 6.29 -1.69 9.29
N ILE A 162 6.77 -2.82 9.80
CA ILE A 162 8.20 -3.11 9.91
C ILE A 162 8.48 -4.47 9.30
N GLY A 163 9.62 -4.60 8.64
CA GLY A 163 10.01 -5.79 7.92
C GLY A 163 11.51 -6.06 8.04
N MET A 164 11.85 -7.34 7.92
CA MET A 164 13.21 -7.81 7.80
C MET A 164 13.28 -8.82 6.66
N GLU A 165 14.28 -8.67 5.81
CA GLU A 165 14.60 -9.61 4.74
C GLU A 165 16.02 -10.13 4.94
N TYR A 166 16.19 -11.43 4.80
CA TYR A 166 17.49 -12.08 4.74
C TYR A 166 17.62 -12.82 3.40
N VAL A 167 18.69 -12.54 2.67
CA VAL A 167 18.96 -13.13 1.36
C VAL A 167 20.27 -13.90 1.42
N TYR A 168 20.22 -15.17 0.99
CA TYR A 168 21.35 -16.06 0.87
C TYR A 168 21.61 -16.45 -0.59
N ASN A 169 22.83 -16.17 -1.05
CA ASN A 169 23.38 -16.43 -2.38
C ASN A 169 22.45 -15.97 -3.52
N GLU A 170 21.73 -14.87 -3.30
CA GLU A 170 20.72 -14.31 -4.23
C GLU A 170 19.60 -15.27 -4.66
N LYS A 171 19.51 -16.44 -4.03
CA LYS A 171 18.60 -17.53 -4.40
C LYS A 171 17.56 -17.77 -3.34
N PHE A 172 17.96 -17.81 -2.08
CA PHE A 172 17.05 -18.07 -0.97
C PHE A 172 16.77 -16.77 -0.24
N THR A 173 15.49 -16.47 -0.02
CA THR A 173 15.07 -15.28 0.71
C THR A 173 14.17 -15.68 1.86
N LEU A 174 14.43 -15.18 3.05
CA LEU A 174 13.56 -15.29 4.21
C LEU A 174 13.06 -13.90 4.57
N ARG A 175 11.76 -13.80 4.85
CA ARG A 175 11.09 -12.53 5.17
C ARG A 175 10.28 -12.69 6.43
N ALA A 176 10.34 -11.67 7.27
CA ALA A 176 9.45 -11.52 8.40
C ALA A 176 8.99 -10.08 8.47
N GLY A 177 7.77 -9.85 8.91
CA GLY A 177 7.24 -8.50 9.06
C GLY A 177 6.09 -8.43 10.04
N TYR A 178 5.83 -7.23 10.52
CA TYR A 178 4.71 -6.93 11.39
C TYR A 178 4.00 -5.68 10.88
N HIS A 179 2.68 -5.76 10.80
CA HIS A 179 1.82 -4.66 10.39
C HIS A 179 0.91 -4.26 11.53
N HIS A 180 0.78 -2.96 11.74
CA HIS A 180 -0.04 -2.38 12.77
C HIS A 180 -0.93 -1.27 12.22
N GLU A 181 -2.22 -1.43 12.47
CA GLU A 181 -3.24 -0.40 12.31
C GLU A 181 -3.98 -0.20 13.64
N SER A 182 -4.39 1.04 13.91
CA SER A 182 -5.08 1.39 15.16
C SER A 182 -6.39 0.63 15.33
N LYS A 183 -6.78 0.40 16.60
CA LYS A 183 -8.04 -0.26 16.96
C LYS A 183 -9.27 0.56 16.57
N MET A 184 -9.14 1.89 16.57
CA MET A 184 -10.22 2.83 16.26
C MET A 184 -10.47 2.96 14.75
N GLN A 185 -9.61 2.35 13.94
CA GLN A 185 -9.68 2.34 12.48
C GLN A 185 -10.06 0.92 12.03
N GLY A 186 -9.22 0.25 11.23
CA GLY A 186 -9.49 -1.12 10.77
C GLY A 186 -9.03 -2.25 11.71
N ASN A 187 -8.26 -1.94 12.77
CA ASN A 187 -7.71 -2.92 13.72
C ASN A 187 -6.97 -4.11 13.05
N ARG A 188 -6.37 -3.91 11.87
CA ARG A 188 -5.58 -4.95 11.20
C ARG A 188 -4.19 -5.03 11.82
N LYS A 189 -4.00 -6.07 12.63
CA LYS A 189 -2.71 -6.38 13.26
C LYS A 189 -2.32 -7.80 12.93
N TYR A 190 -1.19 -7.96 12.27
CA TYR A 190 -0.73 -9.27 11.83
C TYR A 190 0.78 -9.31 11.69
N ALA A 191 1.35 -10.46 12.01
CA ALA A 191 2.71 -10.83 11.65
C ALA A 191 2.67 -11.59 10.32
N THR A 192 3.75 -11.48 9.56
CA THR A 192 3.94 -12.23 8.32
C THR A 192 5.28 -12.92 8.37
N VAL A 193 5.32 -14.13 7.84
CA VAL A 193 6.56 -14.86 7.58
C VAL A 193 6.52 -15.37 6.16
N GLY A 194 7.66 -15.37 5.49
CA GLY A 194 7.73 -15.81 4.10
C GLY A 194 9.08 -16.36 3.74
N ALA A 195 9.08 -17.21 2.73
CA ALA A 195 10.26 -17.75 2.12
C ALA A 195 10.13 -17.62 0.60
N GLY A 196 11.25 -17.37 -0.06
CA GLY A 196 11.32 -17.27 -1.49
C GLY A 196 12.52 -18.02 -2.04
N PHE A 197 12.38 -18.51 -3.25
CA PHE A 197 13.41 -19.20 -3.99
C PHE A 197 13.48 -18.66 -5.41
N ARG A 198 14.68 -18.25 -5.82
CA ARG A 198 14.97 -17.72 -7.15
C ARG A 198 15.90 -18.66 -7.90
N MET A 199 15.48 -19.01 -9.11
CA MET A 199 16.24 -19.67 -10.16
C MET A 199 16.45 -18.69 -11.31
N ASN A 200 17.29 -19.04 -12.31
CA ASN A 200 17.65 -18.14 -13.42
C ASN A 200 16.46 -17.56 -14.21
N VAL A 201 15.30 -18.21 -14.19
CA VAL A 201 14.13 -17.83 -15.01
C VAL A 201 12.85 -17.74 -14.18
N LEU A 202 12.85 -18.31 -12.97
CA LEU A 202 11.67 -18.47 -12.14
C LEU A 202 11.98 -18.01 -10.72
N ALA A 203 11.13 -17.19 -10.15
CA ALA A 203 11.09 -16.91 -8.73
C ALA A 203 9.76 -17.41 -8.15
N ILE A 204 9.83 -18.09 -7.02
CA ILE A 204 8.69 -18.60 -6.26
C ILE A 204 8.76 -17.96 -4.88
N ASP A 205 7.69 -17.32 -4.45
CA ASP A 205 7.57 -16.74 -3.12
C ASP A 205 6.32 -17.30 -2.43
N ALA A 206 6.47 -17.70 -1.17
CA ALA A 206 5.38 -18.14 -0.30
C ALA A 206 5.38 -17.30 0.98
N GLY A 207 4.22 -16.78 1.34
CA GLY A 207 4.02 -15.98 2.55
C GLY A 207 2.83 -16.48 3.36
N TYR A 208 2.97 -16.50 4.67
CA TYR A 208 1.93 -16.86 5.62
C TYR A 208 1.63 -15.68 6.55
N VAL A 209 0.34 -15.39 6.71
CA VAL A 209 -0.14 -14.30 7.55
C VAL A 209 -0.69 -14.86 8.86
N ILE A 210 -0.16 -14.35 9.97
CA ILE A 210 -0.56 -14.71 11.33
C ILE A 210 -1.23 -13.47 11.93
N ALA A 211 -2.55 -13.43 11.97
CA ALA A 211 -3.24 -12.31 12.58
C ALA A 211 -3.16 -12.38 14.11
N THR A 212 -2.97 -11.23 14.74
CA THR A 212 -3.04 -11.11 16.22
C THR A 212 -4.43 -10.65 16.66
N SER A 213 -5.31 -10.27 15.71
CA SER A 213 -6.67 -9.82 15.96
C SER A 213 -7.70 -10.83 15.41
N PRO A 214 -8.70 -11.27 16.20
CA PRO A 214 -9.67 -12.29 15.79
C PRO A 214 -10.54 -11.94 14.57
N SER A 215 -10.64 -10.65 14.22
CA SER A 215 -11.51 -10.16 13.14
C SER A 215 -10.80 -9.97 11.80
N ASN A 216 -9.54 -10.41 11.66
CA ASN A 216 -8.78 -10.19 10.44
C ASN A 216 -9.09 -11.29 9.40
N PRO A 217 -9.70 -10.96 8.23
CA PRO A 217 -10.03 -11.94 7.20
C PRO A 217 -8.81 -12.56 6.52
N LEU A 218 -7.62 -12.01 6.75
CA LEU A 218 -6.35 -12.53 6.22
C LEU A 218 -5.68 -13.53 7.16
N ASP A 219 -6.28 -13.85 8.31
CA ASP A 219 -5.70 -14.83 9.22
C ASP A 219 -5.59 -16.21 8.56
N GLN A 220 -4.48 -16.90 8.85
CA GLN A 220 -4.18 -18.24 8.33
C GLN A 220 -4.17 -18.34 6.80
N THR A 221 -3.94 -17.23 6.10
CA THR A 221 -3.85 -17.23 4.65
C THR A 221 -2.43 -17.52 4.17
N LEU A 222 -2.31 -18.48 3.24
CA LEU A 222 -1.09 -18.73 2.47
C LEU A 222 -1.19 -17.99 1.13
N ARG A 223 -0.19 -17.16 0.83
CA ARG A 223 -0.04 -16.47 -0.44
C ARG A 223 1.12 -17.07 -1.20
N VAL A 224 0.88 -17.46 -2.44
CA VAL A 224 1.91 -18.01 -3.33
C VAL A 224 1.99 -17.14 -4.57
N SER A 225 3.22 -16.70 -4.90
CA SER A 225 3.52 -15.88 -6.06
C SER A 225 4.56 -16.56 -6.92
N LEU A 226 4.38 -16.47 -8.24
CA LEU A 226 5.31 -16.96 -9.25
C LEU A 226 5.68 -15.80 -10.17
N ALA A 227 6.97 -15.58 -10.38
CA ALA A 227 7.48 -14.59 -11.30
C ALA A 227 8.42 -15.22 -12.32
N PHE A 228 8.31 -14.79 -13.58
CA PHE A 228 9.11 -15.26 -14.69
C PHE A 228 9.95 -14.12 -15.26
N ASP A 229 11.25 -14.38 -15.46
CA ASP A 229 12.15 -13.46 -16.14
C ASP A 229 12.27 -13.85 -17.62
N PHE A 230 11.66 -13.04 -18.49
CA PHE A 230 11.61 -13.30 -19.94
C PHE A 230 12.94 -13.02 -20.65
N ASP A 231 13.81 -12.17 -20.11
CA ASP A 231 15.15 -11.95 -20.69
C ASP A 231 16.02 -13.20 -20.47
N GLY A 232 15.92 -13.81 -19.28
CA GLY A 232 16.52 -15.12 -19.01
C GLY A 232 15.99 -16.24 -19.93
N ILE A 233 14.70 -16.23 -20.26
CA ILE A 233 14.10 -17.19 -21.21
C ILE A 233 14.67 -17.01 -22.61
N ARG A 234 14.83 -15.75 -23.06
CA ARG A 234 15.37 -15.45 -24.38
C ARG A 234 16.82 -15.89 -24.53
N ASP A 235 17.65 -15.79 -23.50
CA ASP A 235 19.02 -16.32 -23.52
C ASP A 235 19.08 -17.86 -23.49
N LEU A 236 18.13 -18.50 -22.80
CA LEU A 236 18.03 -19.96 -22.76
C LEU A 236 17.57 -20.55 -24.10
N ILE A 237 16.65 -19.87 -24.78
CA ILE A 237 16.06 -20.31 -26.07
C ILE A 237 16.89 -19.81 -27.27
N GLY A 238 17.48 -18.63 -27.17
CA GLY A 238 18.19 -17.93 -28.25
C GLY A 238 19.58 -18.47 -28.57
N ARG A 239 20.18 -19.30 -27.70
CA ARG A 239 21.51 -19.91 -27.91
C ARG A 239 21.55 -21.07 -28.91
N ARG A 240 20.67 -21.04 -29.91
CA ARG A 240 20.55 -22.04 -30.98
C ARG A 240 20.63 -21.44 -32.39
N ARG A 241 21.50 -20.46 -32.62
CA ARG A 241 22.04 -20.19 -33.96
C ARG A 241 23.55 -19.97 -33.88
N ARG A 242 24.26 -20.84 -34.62
CA ARG A 242 25.70 -20.84 -34.85
C ARG A 242 26.18 -19.54 -35.47
#